data_AF-A0A945Z9K5-F1
#
_entry.id   AF-A0A945Z9K5-F1
#
_cell.length_a   1.000
_cell.length_b   1.000
_cell.length_c   1.000
_cell.angle_alpha   90.00
_cell.angle_beta   90.00
_cell.angle_gamma   90.00
#
_symmetry.space_group_name_H-M   'P 1'
#
loop_
_entity.id
_entity.type
_entity.pdbx_description
1 polymer ?
#
loop_
_entity_poly.entity_id
_entity_poly.type
_entity_poly.pdbx_seq_one_letter_code
_entity_poly.pdbx_strand_id
1 'polypeptide(L)'
;MGNLIFIIFNLIGGYLLFKFFQFKFVQFTTEVDKPEFWKFEKHKYILSVSAMVILGLSAIKFFLPNTSLFTTNNALSDFQLWASIAMSFSISAIWAYYVRSLDIYERERWVNILIVFILGCLTTFLVFPISGFLNEAGFVMTGAFINDFFYCFIGIGMVEEFVKLIPLLIIMRFRKVVNEPFDFILYASVSALGFAFIENVLYINRSDFEAINGRSLMAGVAHMTFSSVIGYSIMLSTFKKSRKLYYLFGGFILASAMHGFYDFWLINPTAQQVYELSFIFYLASVHFWFTMKNKAIRSSYFHDSRVEIDNDKLRYYLILWLTIILMSSGVLVGIHSGRDVAYQFLMSELYSYGFLIYYLGFSFSKFTINERVQAICQVPFDVVIPKEPSRETIAKAREN
;
A
#
# COMPACT_ATOMS: atom_id res chain seq x y z
N MET A 1 18.56 15.88 11.89
CA MET A 1 18.05 14.79 12.75
C MET A 1 17.42 13.64 11.95
N GLY A 2 16.99 13.87 10.71
CA GLY A 2 16.19 12.89 9.96
C GLY A 2 16.84 11.58 9.51
N ASN A 3 18.16 11.50 9.53
CA ASN A 3 18.86 10.25 9.18
C ASN A 3 18.75 9.17 10.28
N LEU A 4 18.42 9.49 11.53
CA LEU A 4 18.57 8.53 12.62
C LEU A 4 17.61 7.33 12.50
N ILE A 5 16.35 7.57 12.15
CA ILE A 5 15.34 6.50 12.05
C ILE A 5 15.63 5.61 10.83
N PHE A 6 15.95 6.20 9.68
CA PHE A 6 16.37 5.45 8.50
C PHE A 6 17.63 4.61 8.79
N ILE A 7 18.63 5.19 9.47
CA ILE A 7 19.81 4.46 9.91
C ILE A 7 19.42 3.28 10.81
N ILE A 8 18.55 3.46 11.80
CA ILE A 8 18.10 2.39 12.69
C ILE A 8 17.42 1.27 11.90
N PHE A 9 16.47 1.59 11.01
CA PHE A 9 15.79 0.57 10.20
C PHE A 9 16.75 -0.14 9.23
N ASN A 10 17.72 0.57 8.67
CA ASN A 10 18.75 -0.02 7.83
C ASN A 10 19.72 -0.92 8.62
N LEU A 11 20.07 -0.55 9.86
CA LEU A 11 20.84 -1.41 10.75
C LEU A 11 20.07 -2.68 11.12
N ILE A 12 18.78 -2.56 11.42
CA ILE A 12 17.90 -3.71 11.67
C ILE A 12 17.81 -4.59 10.41
N GLY A 13 17.56 -3.98 9.25
CA GLY A 13 17.52 -4.68 7.96
C GLY A 13 18.82 -5.41 7.65
N GLY A 14 19.96 -4.77 7.84
CA GLY A 14 21.29 -5.36 7.68
C GLY A 14 21.54 -6.52 8.64
N TYR A 15 21.16 -6.38 9.91
CA TYR A 15 21.24 -7.47 10.89
C TYR A 15 20.36 -8.67 10.50
N LEU A 16 19.12 -8.43 10.06
CA LEU A 16 18.21 -9.47 9.60
C LEU A 16 18.74 -10.18 8.35
N LEU A 17 19.31 -9.43 7.41
CA LEU A 17 19.95 -9.97 6.22
C LEU A 17 21.17 -10.84 6.60
N PHE A 18 22.00 -10.39 7.54
CA PHE A 18 23.11 -11.17 8.07
C PHE A 18 22.62 -12.48 8.71
N LYS A 19 21.58 -12.42 9.56
CA LYS A 19 20.97 -13.62 10.16
C LYS A 19 20.41 -14.59 9.11
N PHE A 20 19.81 -14.05 8.05
CA PHE A 20 19.34 -14.86 6.93
C PHE A 20 20.48 -15.57 6.20
N PHE A 21 21.59 -14.89 5.95
CA PHE A 21 22.78 -15.52 5.36
C PHE A 21 23.40 -16.57 6.28
N GLN A 22 23.49 -16.31 7.60
CA GLN A 22 23.92 -17.32 8.57
C GLN A 22 23.04 -18.57 8.50
N PHE A 23 21.71 -18.40 8.49
CA PHE A 23 20.77 -19.51 8.36
C PHE A 23 20.96 -20.30 7.06
N LYS A 24 21.14 -19.61 5.93
CA LYS A 24 21.38 -20.25 4.64
C LYS A 24 22.71 -20.98 4.55
N PHE A 25 23.76 -20.44 5.19
CA PHE A 25 25.05 -21.11 5.29
C PHE A 25 24.94 -22.40 6.11
N VAL A 26 24.24 -22.37 7.25
CA VAL A 26 23.98 -23.58 8.04
C VAL A 26 23.22 -24.61 7.20
N GLN A 27 22.11 -24.22 6.54
CA GLN A 27 21.37 -25.12 5.65
C GLN A 27 22.25 -25.75 4.57
N PHE A 28 23.15 -24.97 3.95
CA PHE A 28 24.09 -25.49 2.97
C PHE A 28 24.99 -26.55 3.62
N THR A 29 25.63 -26.26 4.75
CA THR A 29 26.52 -27.22 5.41
C THR A 29 25.82 -28.49 5.91
N THR A 30 24.51 -28.44 6.23
CA THR A 30 23.77 -29.58 6.81
C THR A 30 22.91 -30.35 5.82
N GLU A 31 22.54 -29.76 4.69
CA GLU A 31 21.56 -30.34 3.76
C GLU A 31 22.03 -30.40 2.31
N VAL A 32 23.30 -30.06 2.00
CA VAL A 32 23.83 -30.06 0.62
C VAL A 32 23.66 -31.39 -0.12
N ASP A 33 23.74 -32.51 0.60
CA ASP A 33 23.61 -33.85 0.01
C ASP A 33 22.15 -34.23 -0.28
N LYS A 34 21.17 -33.45 0.17
CA LYS A 34 19.74 -33.70 -0.07
C LYS A 34 19.32 -33.09 -1.41
N PRO A 35 18.71 -33.85 -2.35
CA PRO A 35 18.22 -33.31 -3.62
C PRO A 35 17.22 -32.16 -3.45
N GLU A 36 16.45 -32.16 -2.37
CA GLU A 36 15.50 -31.10 -2.01
C GLU A 36 16.16 -29.75 -1.74
N PHE A 37 17.43 -29.75 -1.32
CA PHE A 37 18.17 -28.51 -1.11
C PHE A 37 18.33 -27.74 -2.43
N TRP A 38 18.64 -28.44 -3.52
CA TRP A 38 18.91 -27.85 -4.82
C TRP A 38 17.65 -27.44 -5.61
N LYS A 39 16.46 -27.63 -5.05
CA LYS A 39 15.20 -27.21 -5.67
C LYS A 39 15.08 -25.68 -5.67
N PHE A 40 14.62 -25.12 -6.79
CA PHE A 40 14.44 -23.67 -6.95
C PHE A 40 13.53 -23.08 -5.87
N GLU A 41 12.46 -23.77 -5.47
CA GLU A 41 11.50 -23.27 -4.47
C GLU A 41 12.16 -22.87 -3.15
N LYS A 42 13.25 -23.55 -2.76
CA LYS A 42 13.96 -23.33 -1.49
C LYS A 42 14.87 -22.09 -1.52
N HIS A 43 15.32 -21.69 -2.71
CA HIS A 43 16.25 -20.58 -2.93
C HIS A 43 15.66 -19.44 -3.76
N LYS A 44 14.40 -19.54 -4.17
CA LYS A 44 13.73 -18.63 -5.11
C LYS A 44 13.90 -17.16 -4.75
N TYR A 45 13.77 -16.77 -3.49
CA TYR A 45 13.91 -15.38 -3.06
C TYR A 45 15.31 -14.82 -3.33
N ILE A 46 16.36 -15.58 -3.02
CA ILE A 46 17.74 -15.14 -3.25
C ILE A 46 18.00 -15.07 -4.74
N LEU A 47 17.64 -16.14 -5.47
CA LEU A 47 17.92 -16.26 -6.89
C LEU A 47 17.17 -15.19 -7.69
N SER A 48 15.86 -15.05 -7.51
CA SER A 48 15.07 -14.10 -8.31
C SER A 48 15.39 -12.65 -7.96
N VAL A 49 15.39 -12.28 -6.68
CA VAL A 49 15.66 -10.89 -6.27
C VAL A 49 17.08 -10.50 -6.64
N SER A 50 18.08 -11.34 -6.36
CA SER A 50 19.47 -11.02 -6.72
C SER A 50 19.66 -10.93 -8.23
N ALA A 51 19.06 -11.86 -9.00
CA ALA A 51 19.11 -11.79 -10.45
C ALA A 51 18.50 -10.49 -10.96
N MET A 52 17.36 -10.05 -10.43
CA MET A 52 16.71 -8.81 -10.88
C MET A 52 17.49 -7.56 -10.52
N VAL A 53 18.05 -7.50 -9.30
CA VAL A 53 18.91 -6.39 -8.89
C VAL A 53 20.16 -6.31 -9.77
N ILE A 54 20.82 -7.44 -10.01
CA ILE A 54 22.01 -7.52 -10.86
C ILE A 54 21.67 -7.14 -12.31
N LEU A 55 20.57 -7.67 -12.85
CA LEU A 55 20.13 -7.37 -14.21
C LEU A 55 19.74 -5.90 -14.36
N GLY A 56 19.01 -5.32 -13.41
CA GLY A 56 18.64 -3.91 -13.42
C GLY A 56 19.85 -2.99 -13.36
N LEU A 57 20.80 -3.26 -12.46
CA LEU A 57 22.06 -2.50 -12.37
C LEU A 57 22.91 -2.65 -13.62
N SER A 58 22.97 -3.86 -14.19
CA SER A 58 23.69 -4.12 -15.43
C SER A 58 23.04 -3.41 -16.61
N ALA A 59 21.70 -3.39 -16.67
CA ALA A 59 20.95 -2.68 -17.70
C ALA A 59 21.30 -1.19 -17.71
N ILE A 60 21.28 -0.54 -16.54
CA ILE A 60 21.66 0.87 -16.41
C ILE A 60 23.12 1.07 -16.81
N LYS A 61 24.04 0.29 -16.23
CA LYS A 61 25.48 0.48 -16.41
C LYS A 61 25.95 0.27 -17.86
N PHE A 62 25.41 -0.73 -18.56
CA PHE A 62 25.92 -1.14 -19.86
C PHE A 62 25.07 -0.69 -21.04
N PHE A 63 23.77 -0.45 -20.86
CA PHE A 63 22.86 -0.19 -21.99
C PHE A 63 22.30 1.24 -22.04
N LEU A 64 22.30 1.99 -20.93
CA LEU A 64 21.80 3.37 -20.94
C LEU A 64 22.91 4.37 -21.26
N PRO A 65 22.65 5.44 -22.03
CA PRO A 65 23.63 6.50 -22.30
C PRO A 65 23.91 7.36 -21.07
N ASN A 66 25.00 8.13 -21.11
CA ASN A 66 25.39 9.01 -20.00
C ASN A 66 24.48 10.23 -19.83
N THR A 67 23.73 10.61 -20.87
CA THR A 67 22.75 11.70 -20.87
C THR A 67 21.37 11.16 -21.25
N SER A 68 20.34 12.02 -21.24
CA SER A 68 19.00 11.66 -21.73
C SER A 68 19.04 10.99 -23.11
N LEU A 69 18.16 10.00 -23.32
CA LEU A 69 17.93 9.41 -24.64
C LEU A 69 17.17 10.35 -25.58
N PHE A 70 16.46 11.34 -25.04
CA PHE A 70 15.67 12.28 -25.83
C PHE A 70 16.43 13.59 -26.05
N THR A 71 16.46 14.02 -27.31
CA THR A 71 17.16 15.26 -27.74
C THR A 71 16.24 16.47 -27.83
N THR A 72 14.92 16.27 -27.74
CA THR A 72 13.91 17.33 -27.80
C THR A 72 12.98 17.26 -26.59
N ASN A 73 12.60 18.43 -26.06
CA ASN A 73 11.74 18.52 -24.87
C ASN A 73 10.36 17.91 -25.11
N ASN A 74 9.79 18.05 -26.31
CA ASN A 74 8.47 17.50 -26.63
C ASN A 74 8.47 15.97 -26.53
N ALA A 75 9.42 15.30 -27.20
CA ALA A 75 9.51 13.84 -27.17
C ALA A 75 9.78 13.30 -25.75
N LEU A 76 10.59 14.02 -24.97
CA LEU A 76 10.83 13.69 -23.57
C LEU A 76 9.54 13.79 -22.74
N SER A 77 8.80 14.89 -22.88
CA SER A 77 7.56 15.11 -22.15
C SER A 77 6.47 14.09 -22.49
N ASP A 78 6.35 13.71 -23.77
CA ASP A 78 5.41 12.68 -24.22
C ASP A 78 5.79 11.32 -23.61
N PHE A 79 7.07 10.94 -23.70
CA PHE A 79 7.58 9.72 -23.07
C PHE A 79 7.30 9.71 -21.57
N GLN A 80 7.58 10.81 -20.89
CA GLN A 80 7.40 10.96 -19.45
C GLN A 80 5.95 10.79 -19.03
N LEU A 81 5.00 11.37 -19.75
CA LEU A 81 3.58 11.18 -19.51
C LEU A 81 3.16 9.72 -19.67
N TRP A 82 3.47 9.11 -20.81
CA TRP A 82 3.06 7.72 -21.11
C TRP A 82 3.71 6.70 -20.17
N ALA A 83 4.99 6.89 -19.85
CA ALA A 83 5.68 6.05 -18.87
C ALA A 83 5.10 6.23 -17.45
N SER A 84 4.72 7.45 -17.06
CA SER A 84 4.06 7.71 -15.78
C SER A 84 2.71 7.01 -15.69
N ILE A 85 1.92 7.02 -16.76
CA ILE A 85 0.64 6.27 -16.87
C ILE A 85 0.88 4.77 -16.75
N ALA A 86 1.84 4.22 -17.51
CA ALA A 86 2.15 2.79 -17.50
C ALA A 86 2.63 2.31 -16.12
N MET A 87 3.49 3.09 -15.45
CA MET A 87 3.97 2.76 -14.10
C MET A 87 2.86 2.88 -13.06
N SER A 88 2.04 3.92 -13.11
CA SER A 88 0.90 4.09 -12.19
C SER A 88 -0.11 2.96 -12.31
N PHE A 89 -0.37 2.51 -13.55
CA PHE A 89 -1.21 1.34 -13.81
C PHE A 89 -0.59 0.06 -13.25
N SER A 90 0.71 -0.16 -13.48
CA SER A 90 1.43 -1.34 -12.99
C SER A 90 1.40 -1.43 -11.46
N ILE A 91 1.65 -0.32 -10.77
CA ILE A 91 1.54 -0.22 -9.30
C ILE A 91 0.14 -0.62 -8.84
N SER A 92 -0.89 -0.04 -9.46
CA SER A 92 -2.28 -0.31 -9.10
C SER A 92 -2.68 -1.76 -9.37
N ALA A 93 -2.23 -2.33 -10.48
CA ALA A 93 -2.50 -3.72 -10.86
C ALA A 93 -1.86 -4.72 -9.89
N ILE A 94 -0.62 -4.47 -9.47
CA ILE A 94 0.10 -5.31 -8.49
C ILE A 94 -0.67 -5.36 -7.17
N TRP A 95 -1.05 -4.18 -6.66
CA TRP A 95 -1.79 -4.09 -5.40
C TRP A 95 -3.22 -4.62 -5.51
N ALA A 96 -3.93 -4.36 -6.60
CA ALA A 96 -5.27 -4.91 -6.84
C ALA A 96 -5.26 -6.44 -6.92
N TYR A 97 -4.26 -7.02 -7.61
CA TYR A 97 -4.07 -8.46 -7.64
C TYR A 97 -3.77 -9.03 -6.25
N TYR A 98 -2.90 -8.37 -5.49
CA TYR A 98 -2.59 -8.78 -4.12
C TYR A 98 -3.85 -8.78 -3.25
N VAL A 99 -4.61 -7.67 -3.21
CA VAL A 99 -5.83 -7.56 -2.38
C VAL A 99 -6.86 -8.59 -2.79
N ARG A 100 -7.09 -8.78 -4.09
CA ARG A 100 -7.99 -9.82 -4.60
C ARG A 100 -7.53 -11.22 -4.20
N SER A 101 -6.23 -11.48 -4.12
CA SER A 101 -5.71 -12.79 -3.76
C SER A 101 -5.89 -13.12 -2.27
N LEU A 102 -6.22 -12.13 -1.44
CA LEU A 102 -6.58 -12.31 -0.03
C LEU A 102 -8.01 -12.76 0.18
N ASP A 103 -8.87 -12.52 -0.82
CA ASP A 103 -10.20 -13.09 -0.85
C ASP A 103 -10.09 -14.58 -1.21
N ILE A 104 -10.16 -15.41 -0.18
CA ILE A 104 -9.82 -16.84 -0.27
C ILE A 104 -11.05 -17.73 -0.36
N TYR A 105 -12.21 -17.25 0.09
CA TYR A 105 -13.42 -18.04 0.19
C TYR A 105 -14.39 -17.76 -0.97
N GLU A 106 -14.55 -16.50 -1.38
CA GLU A 106 -15.45 -16.10 -2.48
C GLU A 106 -14.79 -15.10 -3.43
N ARG A 107 -13.73 -15.54 -4.12
CA ARG A 107 -12.91 -14.68 -4.99
C ARG A 107 -13.71 -13.77 -5.91
N GLU A 108 -13.60 -12.47 -5.64
CA GLU A 108 -14.27 -11.43 -6.41
C GLU A 108 -13.94 -11.41 -7.90
N ARG A 109 -14.94 -11.05 -8.71
CA ARG A 109 -14.79 -11.01 -10.18
C ARG A 109 -13.96 -9.80 -10.58
N TRP A 110 -13.02 -10.00 -11.50
CA TRP A 110 -12.18 -8.92 -12.04
C TRP A 110 -12.98 -7.76 -12.63
N VAL A 111 -14.16 -8.04 -13.18
CA VAL A 111 -15.05 -7.00 -13.73
C VAL A 111 -15.50 -6.04 -12.62
N ASN A 112 -15.86 -6.52 -11.43
CA ASN A 112 -16.29 -5.68 -10.31
C ASN A 112 -15.12 -4.80 -9.82
N ILE A 113 -13.93 -5.40 -9.71
CA ILE A 113 -12.70 -4.69 -9.34
C ILE A 113 -12.39 -3.59 -10.36
N LEU A 114 -12.48 -3.88 -11.65
CA LEU A 114 -12.23 -2.90 -12.71
C LEU A 114 -13.26 -1.76 -12.68
N ILE A 115 -14.55 -2.07 -12.46
CA ILE A 115 -15.60 -1.05 -12.32
C ILE A 115 -15.28 -0.11 -11.15
N VAL A 116 -14.97 -0.65 -9.97
CA VAL A 116 -14.67 0.16 -8.79
C VAL A 116 -13.38 0.95 -8.96
N PHE A 117 -12.36 0.39 -9.60
CA PHE A 117 -11.13 1.10 -9.94
C PHE A 117 -11.40 2.30 -10.86
N ILE A 118 -12.14 2.10 -11.95
CA ILE A 118 -12.51 3.17 -12.88
C ILE A 118 -13.34 4.25 -12.18
N LEU A 119 -14.32 3.85 -11.37
CA LEU A 119 -15.09 4.80 -10.55
C LEU A 119 -14.19 5.57 -9.59
N GLY A 120 -13.18 4.93 -8.99
CA GLY A 120 -12.14 5.58 -8.19
C GLY A 120 -11.43 6.68 -8.97
N CYS A 121 -10.92 6.35 -10.17
CA CYS A 121 -10.27 7.33 -11.05
C CYS A 121 -11.18 8.51 -11.41
N LEU A 122 -12.46 8.24 -11.73
CA LEU A 122 -13.43 9.27 -12.12
C LEU A 122 -13.84 10.15 -10.95
N THR A 123 -14.05 9.57 -9.77
CA THR A 123 -14.48 10.32 -8.59
C THR A 123 -13.37 11.23 -8.06
N THR A 124 -12.09 10.90 -8.25
CA THR A 124 -10.95 11.78 -7.89
C THR A 124 -11.12 13.21 -8.34
N PHE A 125 -11.71 13.45 -9.52
CA PHE A 125 -11.92 14.81 -10.04
C PHE A 125 -12.89 15.65 -9.21
N LEU A 126 -13.69 15.04 -8.31
CA LEU A 126 -14.53 15.74 -7.34
C LEU A 126 -13.73 16.42 -6.24
N VAL A 127 -12.45 16.07 -6.04
CA VAL A 127 -11.58 16.79 -5.09
C VAL A 127 -11.45 18.26 -5.52
N PHE A 128 -11.29 18.55 -6.82
CA PHE A 128 -11.07 19.91 -7.32
C PHE A 128 -12.17 20.91 -6.92
N PRO A 129 -13.47 20.68 -7.19
CA PRO A 129 -14.51 21.62 -6.79
C PRO A 129 -14.68 21.71 -5.27
N ILE A 130 -14.48 20.61 -4.52
CA ILE A 130 -14.62 20.62 -3.05
C ILE A 130 -13.49 21.44 -2.41
N SER A 131 -12.24 21.17 -2.79
CA SER A 131 -11.09 21.92 -2.32
C SER A 131 -11.12 23.38 -2.80
N GLY A 132 -11.61 23.63 -4.02
CA GLY A 132 -11.84 24.98 -4.53
C GLY A 132 -12.79 25.80 -3.65
N PHE A 133 -13.92 25.21 -3.26
CA PHE A 133 -14.87 25.85 -2.33
C PHE A 133 -14.25 26.12 -0.95
N LEU A 134 -13.49 25.17 -0.39
CA LEU A 134 -12.81 25.38 0.89
C LEU A 134 -11.78 26.51 0.82
N ASN A 135 -11.03 26.58 -0.28
CA ASN A 135 -10.05 27.63 -0.50
C ASN A 135 -10.72 29.01 -0.64
N GLU A 136 -11.84 29.10 -1.36
CA GLU A 136 -12.63 30.33 -1.47
C GLU A 136 -13.21 30.78 -0.12
N ALA A 137 -13.56 29.82 0.75
CA ALA A 137 -13.97 30.09 2.12
C ALA A 137 -12.81 30.50 3.06
N GLY A 138 -11.58 30.63 2.54
CA GLY A 138 -10.39 31.04 3.28
C GLY A 138 -9.70 29.90 4.03
N PHE A 139 -10.14 28.66 3.85
CA PHE A 139 -9.49 27.49 4.44
C PHE A 139 -8.38 26.99 3.53
N VAL A 140 -7.20 27.60 3.66
CA VAL A 140 -6.02 27.35 2.82
C VAL A 140 -4.80 27.03 3.68
N MET A 141 -3.77 26.41 3.07
CA MET A 141 -2.47 26.30 3.72
C MET A 141 -1.81 27.66 3.89
N THR A 142 -1.22 27.90 5.06
CA THR A 142 -0.55 29.16 5.41
C THR A 142 0.90 28.97 5.82
N GLY A 143 1.36 27.72 5.98
CA GLY A 143 2.66 27.40 6.58
C GLY A 143 2.62 27.34 8.11
N ALA A 144 1.56 27.87 8.74
CA ALA A 144 1.41 27.85 10.18
C ALA A 144 1.03 26.45 10.67
N PHE A 145 1.74 25.96 11.69
CA PHE A 145 1.63 24.58 12.18
C PHE A 145 0.20 24.14 12.48
N ILE A 146 -0.55 24.91 13.27
CA ILE A 146 -1.93 24.55 13.69
C ILE A 146 -2.89 24.61 12.49
N ASN A 147 -2.80 25.67 11.68
CA ASN A 147 -3.66 25.84 10.51
C ASN A 147 -3.47 24.68 9.53
N ASP A 148 -2.21 24.39 9.18
CA ASP A 148 -1.89 23.37 8.20
C ASP A 148 -2.21 21.96 8.73
N PHE A 149 -2.12 21.72 10.05
CA PHE A 149 -2.60 20.46 10.64
C PHE A 149 -4.09 20.24 10.39
N PHE A 150 -4.92 21.26 10.66
CA PHE A 150 -6.34 21.17 10.38
C PHE A 150 -6.64 21.14 8.88
N TYR A 151 -5.88 21.85 8.05
CA TYR A 151 -6.02 21.79 6.60
C TYR A 151 -5.69 20.40 6.05
N CYS A 152 -4.61 19.76 6.49
CA CYS A 152 -4.29 18.38 6.11
C CYS A 152 -5.37 17.40 6.58
N PHE A 153 -5.94 17.59 7.77
CA PHE A 153 -7.03 16.73 8.23
C PHE A 153 -8.34 16.94 7.47
N ILE A 154 -8.84 18.18 7.40
CA ILE A 154 -10.17 18.51 6.87
C ILE A 154 -10.12 18.77 5.37
N GLY A 155 -9.18 19.60 4.91
CA GLY A 155 -9.08 20.05 3.52
C GLY A 155 -8.54 18.99 2.57
N ILE A 156 -7.66 18.11 3.07
CA ILE A 156 -7.12 16.98 2.32
C ILE A 156 -7.79 15.68 2.77
N GLY A 157 -7.53 15.24 4.02
CA GLY A 157 -7.96 13.94 4.52
C GLY A 157 -9.46 13.68 4.45
N MET A 158 -10.31 14.61 4.89
CA MET A 158 -11.77 14.43 4.80
C MET A 158 -12.27 14.48 3.37
N VAL A 159 -11.79 15.43 2.56
CA VAL A 159 -12.22 15.59 1.17
C VAL A 159 -11.88 14.35 0.36
N GLU A 160 -10.63 13.89 0.42
CA GLU A 160 -10.19 12.76 -0.37
C GLU A 160 -10.80 11.43 0.07
N GLU A 161 -10.88 11.17 1.38
CA GLU A 161 -11.51 9.94 1.87
C GLU A 161 -13.02 9.92 1.60
N PHE A 162 -13.67 11.10 1.57
CA PHE A 162 -15.07 11.20 1.17
C PHE A 162 -15.25 10.83 -0.30
N VAL A 163 -14.38 11.34 -1.18
CA VAL A 163 -14.40 11.03 -2.61
C VAL A 163 -14.14 9.54 -2.83
N LYS A 164 -13.14 8.95 -2.18
CA LYS A 164 -12.81 7.51 -2.25
C LYS A 164 -13.92 6.61 -1.69
N LEU A 165 -14.78 7.12 -0.83
CA LEU A 165 -15.93 6.36 -0.31
C LEU A 165 -17.03 6.17 -1.38
N ILE A 166 -17.17 7.09 -2.35
CA ILE A 166 -18.27 7.08 -3.31
C ILE A 166 -18.34 5.76 -4.12
N PRO A 167 -17.26 5.24 -4.73
CA PRO A 167 -17.31 3.98 -5.49
C PRO A 167 -17.73 2.78 -4.63
N LEU A 168 -17.29 2.73 -3.37
CA LEU A 168 -17.68 1.68 -2.43
C LEU A 168 -19.19 1.73 -2.15
N LEU A 169 -19.75 2.91 -1.89
CA LEU A 169 -21.19 3.06 -1.66
C LEU A 169 -22.02 2.65 -2.88
N ILE A 170 -21.53 2.93 -4.09
CA ILE A 170 -22.18 2.53 -5.34
C ILE A 170 -22.18 0.99 -5.47
N ILE A 171 -21.03 0.33 -5.32
CA ILE A 171 -20.95 -1.12 -5.52
C ILE A 171 -21.74 -1.89 -4.45
N MET A 172 -21.79 -1.37 -3.23
CA MET A 172 -22.61 -1.93 -2.14
C MET A 172 -24.11 -1.93 -2.41
N ARG A 173 -24.61 -1.12 -3.35
CA ARG A 173 -26.02 -1.17 -3.75
C ARG A 173 -26.37 -2.51 -4.41
N PHE A 174 -25.39 -3.19 -4.98
CA PHE A 174 -25.52 -4.49 -5.61
C PHE A 174 -25.19 -5.61 -4.61
N ARG A 175 -26.18 -5.99 -3.79
CA ARG A 175 -26.01 -6.97 -2.69
C ARG A 175 -25.45 -8.35 -3.08
N LYS A 176 -25.48 -8.71 -4.37
CA LYS A 176 -24.87 -9.97 -4.85
C LYS A 176 -23.35 -9.84 -5.08
N VAL A 177 -22.85 -8.61 -5.16
CA VAL A 177 -21.44 -8.31 -5.34
C VAL A 177 -20.78 -8.28 -3.96
N VAL A 178 -21.07 -7.27 -3.13
CA VAL A 178 -20.55 -7.20 -1.75
C VAL A 178 -21.34 -8.17 -0.87
N ASN A 179 -20.80 -9.36 -0.67
CA ASN A 179 -21.49 -10.49 -0.04
C ASN A 179 -20.69 -11.15 1.10
N GLU A 180 -19.40 -10.82 1.23
CA GLU A 180 -18.48 -11.27 2.27
C GLU A 180 -17.92 -10.08 3.09
N PRO A 181 -17.58 -10.24 4.39
CA PRO A 181 -17.02 -9.14 5.19
C PRO A 181 -15.71 -8.56 4.63
N PHE A 182 -14.88 -9.38 4.00
CA PHE A 182 -13.62 -8.92 3.40
C PHE A 182 -13.86 -8.00 2.19
N ASP A 183 -14.96 -8.16 1.45
CA ASP A 183 -15.29 -7.36 0.27
C ASP A 183 -15.33 -5.87 0.57
N PHE A 184 -15.77 -5.48 1.77
CA PHE A 184 -15.77 -4.08 2.18
C PHE A 184 -14.36 -3.49 2.23
N ILE A 185 -13.37 -4.24 2.70
CA ILE A 185 -11.96 -3.85 2.68
C ILE A 185 -11.43 -3.89 1.24
N LEU A 186 -11.76 -4.94 0.48
CA LEU A 186 -11.32 -5.12 -0.89
C LEU A 186 -11.76 -3.95 -1.78
N TYR A 187 -13.05 -3.63 -1.79
CA TYR A 187 -13.59 -2.55 -2.63
C TYR A 187 -13.18 -1.17 -2.14
N ALA A 188 -13.02 -0.96 -0.83
CA ALA A 188 -12.43 0.28 -0.32
C ALA A 188 -10.99 0.46 -0.80
N SER A 189 -10.19 -0.61 -0.75
CA SER A 189 -8.81 -0.61 -1.24
C SER A 189 -8.74 -0.37 -2.75
N VAL A 190 -9.61 -1.01 -3.54
CA VAL A 190 -9.66 -0.84 -5.00
C VAL A 190 -10.11 0.57 -5.38
N SER A 191 -11.07 1.15 -4.66
CA SER A 191 -11.47 2.55 -4.84
C SER A 191 -10.29 3.49 -4.59
N ALA A 192 -9.57 3.27 -3.49
CA ALA A 192 -8.36 4.02 -3.15
C ALA A 192 -7.23 3.84 -4.18
N LEU A 193 -7.09 2.66 -4.79
CA LEU A 193 -6.14 2.42 -5.88
C LEU A 193 -6.49 3.20 -7.15
N GLY A 194 -7.78 3.32 -7.49
CA GLY A 194 -8.24 4.17 -8.59
C GLY A 194 -7.93 5.65 -8.34
N PHE A 195 -8.12 6.10 -7.10
CA PHE A 195 -7.71 7.44 -6.70
C PHE A 195 -6.19 7.64 -6.81
N ALA A 196 -5.43 6.74 -6.18
CA ALA A 196 -3.98 6.77 -6.14
C ALA A 196 -3.37 6.66 -7.55
N PHE A 197 -4.03 6.00 -8.50
CA PHE A 197 -3.58 5.95 -9.90
C PHE A 197 -3.46 7.36 -10.49
N ILE A 198 -4.49 8.20 -10.36
CA ILE A 198 -4.48 9.57 -10.91
C ILE A 198 -3.37 10.40 -10.27
N GLU A 199 -3.26 10.34 -8.95
CA GLU A 199 -2.18 11.03 -8.26
C GLU A 199 -0.80 10.49 -8.62
N ASN A 200 -0.63 9.17 -8.72
CA ASN A 200 0.64 8.55 -9.10
C ASN A 200 1.10 9.09 -10.45
N VAL A 201 0.19 9.22 -11.43
CA VAL A 201 0.53 9.80 -12.73
C VAL A 201 1.08 11.21 -12.56
N LEU A 202 0.42 12.05 -11.76
CA LEU A 202 0.83 13.44 -11.53
C LEU A 202 2.17 13.53 -10.79
N TYR A 203 2.35 12.76 -9.71
CA TYR A 203 3.57 12.79 -8.90
C TYR A 203 4.77 12.22 -9.66
N ILE A 204 4.62 11.07 -10.32
CA ILE A 204 5.69 10.44 -11.10
C ILE A 204 6.10 11.33 -12.27
N ASN A 205 5.12 11.97 -12.93
CA ASN A 205 5.41 12.91 -14.00
C ASN A 205 6.11 14.16 -13.48
N ARG A 206 5.68 14.76 -12.36
CA ARG A 206 6.32 15.98 -11.82
C ARG A 206 7.71 15.76 -11.23
N SER A 207 8.02 14.54 -10.80
CA SER A 207 9.27 14.20 -10.13
C SER A 207 10.29 13.54 -11.05
N ASP A 208 10.10 13.59 -12.38
CA ASP A 208 10.97 12.89 -13.34
C ASP A 208 11.23 11.42 -12.97
N PHE A 209 10.15 10.71 -12.60
CA PHE A 209 10.14 9.31 -12.14
C PHE A 209 10.66 9.03 -10.73
N GLU A 210 11.27 9.98 -10.02
CA GLU A 210 11.83 9.74 -8.68
C GLU A 210 10.78 9.28 -7.64
N ALA A 211 9.52 9.71 -7.79
CA ALA A 211 8.44 9.36 -6.87
C ALA A 211 7.94 7.91 -7.00
N ILE A 212 8.34 7.13 -8.01
CA ILE A 212 7.79 5.79 -8.29
C ILE A 212 7.82 4.87 -7.04
N ASN A 213 8.95 4.82 -6.34
CA ASN A 213 9.12 3.90 -5.21
C ASN A 213 8.37 4.36 -3.96
N GLY A 214 8.46 5.65 -3.63
CA GLY A 214 7.69 6.24 -2.53
C GLY A 214 6.18 6.07 -2.75
N ARG A 215 5.70 6.27 -3.99
CA ARG A 215 4.29 6.09 -4.34
C ARG A 215 3.86 4.61 -4.33
N SER A 216 4.69 3.70 -4.82
CA SER A 216 4.36 2.27 -4.88
C SER A 216 4.44 1.55 -3.54
N LEU A 217 5.37 1.94 -2.68
CA LEU A 217 5.65 1.26 -1.40
C LEU A 217 5.04 1.95 -0.20
N MET A 218 4.76 3.25 -0.26
CA MET A 218 4.21 4.02 0.86
C MET A 218 2.85 4.61 0.50
N ALA A 219 2.79 5.60 -0.38
CA ALA A 219 1.55 6.37 -0.60
C ALA A 219 0.38 5.49 -1.04
N GLY A 220 0.58 4.60 -2.03
CA GLY A 220 -0.46 3.68 -2.50
C GLY A 220 -0.96 2.72 -1.41
N VAL A 221 -0.05 2.22 -0.57
CA VAL A 221 -0.40 1.36 0.58
C VAL A 221 -1.12 2.15 1.67
N ALA A 222 -0.73 3.42 1.89
CA ALA A 222 -1.37 4.32 2.84
C ALA A 222 -2.81 4.61 2.41
N HIS A 223 -3.06 4.97 1.14
CA HIS A 223 -4.41 5.17 0.61
C HIS A 223 -5.29 3.92 0.80
N MET A 224 -4.78 2.74 0.41
CA MET A 224 -5.51 1.49 0.62
C MET A 224 -5.83 1.27 2.11
N THR A 225 -4.86 1.54 2.98
CA THR A 225 -4.99 1.37 4.43
C THR A 225 -6.05 2.29 5.02
N PHE A 226 -5.99 3.59 4.70
CA PHE A 226 -6.89 4.61 5.24
C PHE A 226 -8.32 4.38 4.76
N SER A 227 -8.53 4.16 3.46
CA SER A 227 -9.89 3.89 2.95
C SER A 227 -10.44 2.55 3.45
N SER A 228 -9.58 1.55 3.69
CA SER A 228 -9.99 0.28 4.33
C SER A 228 -10.53 0.48 5.74
N VAL A 229 -10.13 1.52 6.48
CA VAL A 229 -10.74 1.86 7.78
C VAL A 229 -12.23 2.17 7.61
N ILE A 230 -12.58 2.91 6.55
CA ILE A 230 -13.97 3.22 6.21
C ILE A 230 -14.68 1.93 5.80
N GLY A 231 -14.09 1.13 4.90
CA GLY A 231 -14.64 -0.16 4.50
C GLY A 231 -14.94 -1.08 5.69
N TYR A 232 -13.97 -1.27 6.58
CA TYR A 232 -14.14 -2.07 7.79
C TYR A 232 -15.18 -1.50 8.75
N SER A 233 -15.28 -0.17 8.85
CA SER A 233 -16.29 0.47 9.71
C SER A 233 -17.70 0.32 9.14
N ILE A 234 -17.85 0.40 7.81
CA ILE A 234 -19.10 0.11 7.12
C ILE A 234 -19.48 -1.35 7.34
N MET A 235 -18.54 -2.28 7.16
CA MET A 235 -18.73 -3.70 7.48
C MET A 235 -19.26 -3.87 8.91
N LEU A 236 -18.62 -3.29 9.93
CA LEU A 236 -19.13 -3.38 11.31
C LEU A 236 -20.54 -2.80 11.47
N SER A 237 -20.86 -1.72 10.75
CA SER A 237 -22.18 -1.09 10.78
C SER A 237 -23.29 -1.98 10.20
N THR A 238 -22.98 -2.90 9.28
CA THR A 238 -23.96 -3.86 8.74
C THR A 238 -24.28 -4.97 9.75
N PHE A 239 -23.29 -5.37 10.56
CA PHE A 239 -23.44 -6.40 11.60
C PHE A 239 -23.96 -5.89 12.94
N LYS A 240 -23.59 -4.67 13.34
CA LYS A 240 -23.91 -4.07 14.65
C LYS A 240 -24.88 -2.89 14.53
N LYS A 241 -26.11 -3.19 14.09
CA LYS A 241 -27.15 -2.19 13.75
C LYS A 241 -27.41 -1.14 14.83
N SER A 242 -27.32 -1.48 16.12
CA SER A 242 -27.58 -0.56 17.25
C SER A 242 -26.60 0.60 17.37
N ARG A 243 -25.42 0.53 16.75
CA ARG A 243 -24.39 1.58 16.77
C ARG A 243 -23.96 1.99 15.36
N LYS A 244 -24.85 1.85 14.38
CA LYS A 244 -24.57 2.09 12.96
C LYS A 244 -23.90 3.45 12.71
N LEU A 245 -24.49 4.53 13.23
CA LEU A 245 -24.00 5.89 13.01
C LEU A 245 -22.61 6.10 13.61
N TYR A 246 -22.37 5.56 14.81
CA TYR A 246 -21.07 5.60 15.47
C TYR A 246 -19.97 4.97 14.63
N TYR A 247 -20.22 3.81 14.01
CA TYR A 247 -19.23 3.17 13.15
C TYR A 247 -19.01 3.94 11.84
N LEU A 248 -20.08 4.38 11.18
CA LEU A 248 -19.94 5.12 9.92
C LEU A 248 -19.17 6.44 10.09
N PHE A 249 -19.60 7.28 11.04
CA PHE A 249 -18.94 8.56 11.29
C PHE A 249 -17.57 8.37 11.94
N GLY A 250 -17.45 7.50 12.95
CA GLY A 250 -16.18 7.25 13.62
C GLY A 250 -15.11 6.70 12.67
N GLY A 251 -15.48 5.78 11.78
CA GLY A 251 -14.58 5.23 10.76
C GLY A 251 -14.12 6.26 9.74
N PHE A 252 -15.03 7.11 9.27
CA PHE A 252 -14.70 8.21 8.36
C PHE A 252 -13.75 9.22 9.03
N ILE A 253 -14.07 9.70 10.22
CA ILE A 253 -13.21 10.63 10.98
C ILE A 253 -11.83 10.03 11.24
N LEU A 254 -11.76 8.76 11.63
CA LEU A 254 -10.49 8.07 11.87
C LEU A 254 -9.67 7.97 10.58
N ALA A 255 -10.26 7.54 9.47
CA ALA A 255 -9.57 7.44 8.18
C ALA A 255 -9.02 8.79 7.73
N SER A 256 -9.84 9.84 7.80
CA SER A 256 -9.45 11.20 7.44
C SER A 256 -8.35 11.75 8.36
N ALA A 257 -8.40 11.46 9.66
CA ALA A 257 -7.37 11.86 10.61
C ALA A 257 -6.05 11.12 10.35
N MET A 258 -6.11 9.82 10.04
CA MET A 258 -4.92 9.07 9.65
C MET A 258 -4.28 9.62 8.38
N HIS A 259 -5.09 9.93 7.37
CA HIS A 259 -4.63 10.53 6.13
C HIS A 259 -4.01 11.90 6.35
N GLY A 260 -4.74 12.83 6.99
CA GLY A 260 -4.23 14.17 7.27
C GLY A 260 -2.99 14.16 8.16
N PHE A 261 -2.89 13.23 9.12
CA PHE A 261 -1.67 13.06 9.90
C PHE A 261 -0.48 12.64 9.04
N TYR A 262 -0.68 11.68 8.12
CA TYR A 262 0.38 11.25 7.19
C TYR A 262 0.87 12.41 6.30
N ASP A 263 -0.03 13.23 5.77
CA ASP A 263 0.32 14.35 4.90
C ASP A 263 0.92 15.53 5.64
N PHE A 264 0.44 15.83 6.86
CA PHE A 264 0.88 16.99 7.62
C PHE A 264 2.40 17.03 7.82
N TRP A 265 3.01 15.91 8.23
CA TRP A 265 4.47 15.84 8.41
C TRP A 265 5.25 15.76 7.11
N LEU A 266 4.60 15.57 5.96
CA LEU A 266 5.23 15.61 4.65
C LEU A 266 5.16 17.00 4.00
N ILE A 267 4.09 17.76 4.29
CA ILE A 267 3.79 19.01 3.58
C ILE A 267 4.15 20.26 4.40
N ASN A 268 3.86 20.31 5.71
CA ASN A 268 4.05 21.55 6.46
C ASN A 268 5.57 21.87 6.64
N PRO A 269 6.02 23.11 6.37
CA PRO A 269 7.45 23.45 6.38
C PRO A 269 8.19 23.20 7.71
N THR A 270 7.49 23.34 8.84
CA THR A 270 8.09 23.09 10.16
C THR A 270 8.02 21.60 10.49
N ALA A 271 6.89 20.95 10.22
CA ALA A 271 6.66 19.54 10.50
C ALA A 271 7.57 18.62 9.66
N GLN A 272 7.88 19.01 8.42
CA GLN A 272 8.73 18.24 7.50
C GLN A 272 10.15 18.01 8.03
N GLN A 273 10.62 18.78 9.03
CA GLN A 273 11.89 18.54 9.69
C GLN A 273 11.94 17.21 10.46
N VAL A 274 10.78 16.62 10.75
CA VAL A 274 10.59 15.32 11.41
C VAL A 274 9.67 14.39 10.61
N TYR A 275 9.81 14.40 9.28
CA TYR A 275 8.98 13.60 8.35
C TYR A 275 9.03 12.09 8.63
N GLU A 276 10.00 11.61 9.41
CA GLU A 276 10.10 10.20 9.83
C GLU A 276 8.90 9.78 10.70
N LEU A 277 8.19 10.74 11.31
CA LEU A 277 6.93 10.47 12.00
C LEU A 277 5.88 9.91 11.04
N SER A 278 5.80 10.39 9.80
CA SER A 278 4.92 9.79 8.78
C SER A 278 5.36 8.38 8.42
N PHE A 279 6.66 8.10 8.40
CA PHE A 279 7.17 6.74 8.15
C PHE A 279 6.81 5.77 9.30
N ILE A 280 7.04 6.16 10.56
CA ILE A 280 6.67 5.36 11.74
C ILE A 280 5.16 5.14 11.78
N PHE A 281 4.39 6.21 11.56
CA PHE A 281 2.93 6.16 11.52
C PHE A 281 2.42 5.27 10.38
N TYR A 282 3.07 5.31 9.22
CA TYR A 282 2.79 4.42 8.11
C TYR A 282 2.99 2.95 8.49
N LEU A 283 4.12 2.58 9.12
CA LEU A 283 4.34 1.21 9.59
C LEU A 283 3.27 0.76 10.62
N ALA A 284 2.89 1.66 11.54
CA ALA A 284 1.82 1.39 12.49
C ALA A 284 0.46 1.19 11.77
N SER A 285 0.17 2.01 10.76
CA SER A 285 -1.04 1.92 9.95
C SER A 285 -1.10 0.63 9.13
N VAL A 286 0.01 0.17 8.57
CA VAL A 286 0.10 -1.15 7.90
C VAL A 286 -0.24 -2.29 8.87
N HIS A 287 0.25 -2.22 10.12
CA HIS A 287 -0.10 -3.21 11.14
C HIS A 287 -1.58 -3.13 11.56
N PHE A 288 -2.13 -1.91 11.62
CA PHE A 288 -3.54 -1.69 11.86
C PHE A 288 -4.41 -2.31 10.76
N TRP A 289 -4.06 -2.07 9.50
CA TRP A 289 -4.72 -2.66 8.33
C TRP A 289 -4.68 -4.18 8.36
N PHE A 290 -3.52 -4.75 8.66
CA PHE A 290 -3.34 -6.19 8.80
C PHE A 290 -4.32 -6.80 9.79
N THR A 291 -4.51 -6.13 10.93
CA THR A 291 -5.45 -6.56 11.95
C THR A 291 -6.89 -6.52 11.44
N MET A 292 -7.32 -5.43 10.80
CA MET A 292 -8.66 -5.32 10.20
C MET A 292 -8.91 -6.39 9.14
N LYS A 293 -7.96 -6.57 8.22
CA LYS A 293 -8.00 -7.59 7.16
C LYS A 293 -8.22 -8.99 7.73
N ASN A 294 -7.42 -9.41 8.70
CA ASN A 294 -7.54 -10.74 9.30
C ASN A 294 -8.88 -10.93 10.02
N LYS A 295 -9.33 -9.92 10.76
CA LYS A 295 -10.64 -9.94 11.43
C LYS A 295 -11.78 -10.09 10.41
N ALA A 296 -11.71 -9.38 9.28
CA ALA A 296 -12.70 -9.46 8.21
C ALA A 296 -12.73 -10.85 7.55
N ILE A 297 -11.57 -11.40 7.15
CA ILE A 297 -11.50 -12.72 6.51
C ILE A 297 -11.98 -13.83 7.45
N ARG A 298 -11.63 -13.79 8.75
CA ARG A 298 -12.11 -14.78 9.74
C ARG A 298 -13.62 -14.71 9.97
N SER A 299 -14.22 -13.55 9.72
CA SER A 299 -15.67 -13.34 9.84
C SER A 299 -16.45 -13.84 8.61
N SER A 300 -15.77 -14.42 7.60
CA SER A 300 -16.40 -14.91 6.38
C SER A 300 -17.50 -15.94 6.63
N TYR A 301 -18.59 -15.80 5.88
CA TYR A 301 -19.67 -16.79 5.81
C TYR A 301 -19.30 -18.02 5.00
N PHE A 302 -18.34 -17.87 4.10
CA PHE A 302 -17.88 -18.92 3.17
C PHE A 302 -16.69 -19.70 3.75
N HIS A 303 -16.43 -19.55 5.06
CA HIS A 303 -15.32 -20.18 5.74
C HIS A 303 -15.31 -21.71 5.55
N ASP A 304 -14.26 -22.20 4.89
CA ASP A 304 -13.95 -23.63 4.76
C ASP A 304 -12.59 -23.92 5.42
N SER A 305 -12.58 -24.81 6.41
CA SER A 305 -11.37 -25.20 7.15
C SER A 305 -10.34 -25.95 6.32
N ARG A 306 -10.69 -26.40 5.10
CA ARG A 306 -9.79 -27.07 4.16
C ARG A 306 -9.03 -26.08 3.28
N VAL A 307 -9.45 -24.82 3.22
CA VAL A 307 -8.81 -23.78 2.41
C VAL A 307 -7.64 -23.19 3.19
N GLU A 308 -6.43 -23.59 2.82
CA GLU A 308 -5.20 -23.01 3.36
C GLU A 308 -4.68 -21.89 2.46
N ILE A 309 -4.22 -20.81 3.08
CA ILE A 309 -3.59 -19.69 2.37
C ILE A 309 -2.11 -20.01 2.17
N ASP A 310 -1.69 -20.04 0.90
CA ASP A 310 -0.28 -20.07 0.54
C ASP A 310 0.36 -18.69 0.73
N ASN A 311 0.72 -18.42 1.98
CA ASN A 311 1.39 -17.21 2.40
C ASN A 311 2.76 -17.02 1.72
N ASP A 312 3.45 -18.12 1.40
CA ASP A 312 4.76 -18.04 0.74
C ASP A 312 4.62 -17.57 -0.71
N LYS A 313 3.58 -18.02 -1.41
CA LYS A 313 3.27 -17.54 -2.76
C LYS A 313 2.92 -16.04 -2.78
N LEU A 314 2.09 -15.57 -1.85
CA LEU A 314 1.74 -14.14 -1.74
C LEU A 314 2.96 -13.27 -1.39
N ARG A 315 3.79 -13.73 -0.44
CA ARG A 315 5.04 -13.06 -0.08
C ARG A 315 5.98 -12.95 -1.27
N TYR A 316 6.19 -14.06 -1.98
CA TYR A 316 7.05 -14.12 -3.14
C TYR A 316 6.55 -13.20 -4.25
N TYR A 317 5.24 -13.20 -4.51
CA TYR A 317 4.60 -12.29 -5.45
C TYR A 317 4.92 -10.81 -5.12
N LEU A 318 4.65 -10.37 -3.90
CA LEU A 318 4.89 -8.98 -3.50
C LEU A 318 6.36 -8.58 -3.61
N ILE A 319 7.27 -9.36 -3.03
CA ILE A 319 8.70 -9.04 -3.06
C ILE A 319 9.20 -8.96 -4.50
N LEU A 320 8.81 -9.91 -5.34
CA LEU A 320 9.20 -9.93 -6.75
C LEU A 320 8.70 -8.68 -7.48
N TRP A 321 7.40 -8.42 -7.48
CA TRP A 321 6.82 -7.33 -8.27
C TRP A 321 7.22 -5.93 -7.76
N LEU A 322 7.36 -5.75 -6.45
CA LEU A 322 7.86 -4.49 -5.90
C LEU A 322 9.34 -4.27 -6.23
N THR A 323 10.14 -5.34 -6.31
CA THR A 323 11.52 -5.25 -6.83
C THR A 323 11.55 -4.91 -8.32
N ILE A 324 10.62 -5.45 -9.13
CA ILE A 324 10.48 -5.05 -10.55
C ILE A 324 10.23 -3.55 -10.65
N ILE A 325 9.24 -3.02 -9.91
CA ILE A 325 8.93 -1.58 -9.92
C ILE A 325 10.16 -0.76 -9.56
N LEU A 326 10.90 -1.16 -8.53
CA LEU A 326 12.12 -0.46 -8.11
C LEU A 326 13.19 -0.48 -9.21
N MET A 327 13.45 -1.63 -9.84
CA MET A 327 14.41 -1.70 -10.95
C MET A 327 13.94 -0.91 -12.18
N SER A 328 12.66 -0.98 -12.53
CA SER A 328 12.06 -0.21 -13.62
C SER A 328 12.17 1.29 -13.39
N SER A 329 12.04 1.76 -12.15
CA SER A 329 12.21 3.18 -11.82
C SER A 329 13.61 3.69 -12.17
N GLY A 330 14.67 2.93 -11.84
CA GLY A 330 16.04 3.28 -12.19
C GLY A 330 16.28 3.30 -13.70
N VAL A 331 15.68 2.37 -14.45
CA VAL A 331 15.75 2.37 -15.92
C VAL A 331 15.08 3.62 -16.50
N LEU A 332 13.90 4.00 -16.01
CA LEU A 332 13.18 5.19 -16.48
C LEU A 332 13.94 6.48 -16.16
N VAL A 333 14.48 6.61 -14.95
CA VAL A 333 15.36 7.73 -14.59
C VAL A 333 16.60 7.78 -15.49
N GLY A 334 17.15 6.64 -15.88
CA GLY A 334 18.31 6.60 -16.78
C GLY A 334 17.99 6.95 -18.23
N ILE A 335 16.78 6.59 -18.70
CA ILE A 335 16.28 7.05 -20.00
C ILE A 335 16.07 8.57 -19.98
N HIS A 336 15.56 9.12 -18.87
CA HIS A 336 15.26 10.54 -18.70
C HIS A 336 16.50 11.41 -18.50
N SER A 337 17.35 11.06 -17.52
CA SER A 337 18.42 11.90 -16.97
C SER A 337 19.83 11.36 -17.25
N GLY A 338 19.95 10.14 -17.77
CA GLY A 338 21.23 9.49 -18.05
C GLY A 338 21.71 8.52 -16.96
N ARG A 339 22.71 7.72 -17.33
CA ARG A 339 23.22 6.57 -16.57
C ARG A 339 23.67 6.89 -15.15
N ASP A 340 24.47 7.94 -14.95
CA ASP A 340 25.10 8.19 -13.64
C ASP A 340 24.06 8.63 -12.61
N VAL A 341 23.12 9.48 -13.02
CA VAL A 341 21.96 9.91 -12.21
C VAL A 341 21.12 8.68 -11.82
N ALA A 342 20.83 7.81 -12.79
CA ALA A 342 20.07 6.59 -12.54
C ALA A 342 20.75 5.61 -11.60
N TYR A 343 22.07 5.47 -11.70
CA TYR A 343 22.84 4.60 -10.80
C TYR A 343 22.82 5.13 -9.37
N GLN A 344 23.04 6.44 -9.18
CA GLN A 344 22.98 7.07 -7.86
C GLN A 344 21.58 6.99 -7.26
N PHE A 345 20.55 7.29 -8.07
CA PHE A 345 19.15 7.14 -7.71
C PHE A 345 18.88 5.70 -7.25
N LEU A 346 19.17 4.70 -8.09
CA LEU A 346 18.85 3.30 -7.75
C LEU A 346 19.57 2.81 -6.49
N MET A 347 20.81 3.26 -6.24
CA MET A 347 21.52 2.95 -4.99
C MET A 347 20.84 3.60 -3.77
N SER A 348 20.41 4.85 -3.89
CA SER A 348 19.63 5.54 -2.85
C SER A 348 18.30 4.84 -2.58
N GLU A 349 17.62 4.39 -3.62
CA GLU A 349 16.33 3.70 -3.52
C GLU A 349 16.46 2.31 -2.90
N LEU A 350 17.49 1.55 -3.28
CA LEU A 350 17.79 0.26 -2.64
C LEU A 350 18.10 0.42 -1.16
N TYR A 351 18.83 1.48 -0.80
CA TYR A 351 19.13 1.81 0.60
C TYR A 351 17.89 2.25 1.38
N SER A 352 17.02 3.07 0.78
CA SER A 352 15.87 3.66 1.46
C SER A 352 14.67 2.71 1.55
N TYR A 353 14.45 1.90 0.51
CA TYR A 353 13.24 1.10 0.33
C TYR A 353 13.48 -0.41 0.31
N GLY A 354 14.73 -0.87 0.23
CA GLY A 354 15.05 -2.31 0.21
C GLY A 354 14.45 -3.05 1.41
N PHE A 355 14.64 -2.53 2.63
CA PHE A 355 13.99 -3.07 3.83
C PHE A 355 12.46 -3.08 3.70
N LEU A 356 11.87 -2.02 3.15
CA LEU A 356 10.43 -1.87 3.08
C LEU A 356 9.78 -2.90 2.16
N ILE A 357 10.41 -3.25 1.03
CA ILE A 357 9.94 -4.33 0.14
C ILE A 357 9.79 -5.65 0.91
N TYR A 358 10.81 -6.01 1.70
CA TYR A 358 10.75 -7.22 2.53
C TYR A 358 9.73 -7.05 3.66
N TYR A 359 9.72 -5.92 4.37
CA TYR A 359 8.77 -5.66 5.44
C TYR A 359 7.33 -5.82 4.96
N LEU A 360 6.98 -5.24 3.81
CA LEU A 360 5.65 -5.37 3.21
C LEU A 360 5.41 -6.82 2.80
N GLY A 361 6.32 -7.44 2.05
CA GLY A 361 6.20 -8.84 1.65
C GLY A 361 5.90 -9.78 2.83
N PHE A 362 6.58 -9.62 3.96
CA PHE A 362 6.37 -10.45 5.15
C PHE A 362 5.15 -10.04 6.00
N SER A 363 4.88 -8.74 6.14
CA SER A 363 3.75 -8.25 6.94
C SER A 363 2.42 -8.57 6.27
N PHE A 364 2.36 -8.39 4.95
CA PHE A 364 1.16 -8.66 4.15
C PHE A 364 0.95 -10.16 3.90
N SER A 365 1.98 -11.01 4.03
CA SER A 365 1.86 -12.45 3.84
C SER A 365 1.59 -13.25 5.11
N LYS A 366 1.87 -12.74 6.32
CA LYS A 366 1.64 -13.55 7.53
C LYS A 366 0.13 -13.70 7.77
N PHE A 367 -0.37 -14.91 7.95
CA PHE A 367 -1.78 -15.11 8.34
C PHE A 367 -1.92 -15.66 9.77
N THR A 368 -0.81 -16.12 10.35
CA THR A 368 -0.75 -16.73 11.66
C THR A 368 -0.10 -15.77 12.66
N ILE A 369 -0.93 -15.07 13.44
CA ILE A 369 -0.47 -14.55 14.72
C ILE A 369 -0.95 -15.53 15.79
N ASN A 370 -0.01 -16.01 16.60
CA ASN A 370 -0.29 -16.73 17.84
C ASN A 370 -1.30 -15.91 18.67
N GLU A 371 -2.40 -16.50 19.11
CA GLU A 371 -3.49 -15.82 19.84
C GLU A 371 -2.98 -14.93 20.98
N ARG A 372 -1.88 -15.30 21.65
CA ARG A 372 -1.24 -14.50 22.71
C ARG A 372 -0.56 -13.22 22.21
N VAL A 373 0.15 -13.26 21.08
CA VAL A 373 0.80 -12.07 20.49
C VAL A 373 -0.26 -11.17 19.85
N GLN A 374 -1.31 -11.78 19.27
CA GLN A 374 -2.48 -11.08 18.80
C GLN A 374 -3.12 -10.29 19.95
N ALA A 375 -3.33 -10.92 21.12
CA ALA A 375 -3.86 -10.22 22.29
C ALA A 375 -2.98 -9.05 22.74
N ILE A 376 -1.65 -9.20 22.78
CA ILE A 376 -0.71 -8.14 23.21
C ILE A 376 -0.71 -6.96 22.24
N CYS A 377 -0.66 -7.20 20.93
CA CYS A 377 -0.70 -6.15 19.91
C CYS A 377 -2.10 -5.58 19.70
N GLN A 378 -3.17 -6.31 20.04
CA GLN A 378 -4.55 -5.86 19.92
C GLN A 378 -5.01 -5.00 21.09
N VAL A 379 -4.43 -5.07 22.30
CA VAL A 379 -4.91 -4.26 23.45
C VAL A 379 -5.04 -2.75 23.13
N PRO A 380 -4.07 -2.08 22.47
CA PRO A 380 -4.23 -0.67 22.09
C PRO A 380 -5.27 -0.46 20.99
N PHE A 381 -5.41 -1.44 20.09
CA PHE A 381 -6.31 -1.36 18.94
C PHE A 381 -7.72 -1.85 19.23
N ASP A 382 -7.99 -2.69 20.22
CA ASP A 382 -9.33 -3.18 20.57
C ASP A 382 -10.17 -2.11 21.28
N VAL A 383 -9.52 -1.07 21.79
CA VAL A 383 -10.16 0.16 22.29
C VAL A 383 -10.76 0.97 21.12
N VAL A 384 -10.13 0.91 19.94
CA VAL A 384 -10.49 1.71 18.74
C VAL A 384 -11.23 0.87 17.68
N ILE A 385 -10.79 -0.37 17.47
CA ILE A 385 -11.34 -1.40 16.59
C ILE A 385 -12.29 -2.28 17.41
N PRO A 386 -13.60 -2.23 17.16
CA PRO A 386 -14.56 -3.08 17.83
C PRO A 386 -14.26 -4.57 17.65
N LYS A 387 -14.61 -5.38 18.66
CA LYS A 387 -14.53 -6.85 18.57
C LYS A 387 -15.26 -7.40 17.33
N GLU A 388 -14.72 -8.46 16.75
CA GLU A 388 -15.30 -9.20 15.63
C GLU A 388 -16.77 -9.58 15.93
N PRO A 389 -17.71 -9.51 14.96
CA PRO A 389 -19.08 -9.97 15.18
C PRO A 389 -19.10 -11.50 15.40
N SER A 390 -19.92 -11.99 16.33
CA SER A 390 -20.00 -13.43 16.59
C SER A 390 -20.61 -14.17 15.40
N ARG A 391 -20.29 -15.46 15.24
CA ARG A 391 -20.87 -16.32 14.19
C ARG A 391 -22.42 -16.31 14.18
N GLU A 392 -23.04 -16.20 15.35
CA GLU A 392 -24.51 -16.03 15.47
C GLU A 392 -25.01 -14.67 14.98
N THR A 393 -24.27 -13.59 15.24
CA THR A 393 -24.60 -12.24 14.74
C THR A 393 -24.49 -12.20 13.22
N ILE A 394 -23.46 -12.86 12.69
CA ILE A 394 -23.19 -13.07 11.28
C ILE A 394 -24.37 -13.84 10.65
N ALA A 395 -24.76 -15.00 11.21
CA ALA A 395 -25.90 -15.79 10.69
C ALA A 395 -27.23 -15.01 10.60
N LYS A 396 -27.57 -14.23 11.63
CA LYS A 396 -28.80 -13.41 11.66
C LYS A 396 -28.81 -12.26 10.64
N ALA A 397 -27.64 -11.77 10.23
CA ALA A 397 -27.53 -10.72 9.22
C ALA A 397 -27.86 -11.22 7.81
N ARG A 398 -27.72 -12.54 7.54
CA ARG A 398 -27.99 -13.16 6.24
C ARG A 398 -29.49 -13.38 5.97
N GLU A 399 -30.30 -13.46 7.02
CA GLU A 399 -31.75 -13.66 6.94
C GLU A 399 -32.53 -12.37 6.64
N ASN A 400 -31.87 -11.20 6.65
CA ASN A 400 -32.45 -9.85 6.42
C ASN A 400 -31.75 -9.12 5.26
#